data_AF-A0A0F8V8M3-F1
#
_entry.id   AF-A0A0F8V8M3-F1
#
_cell.length_a   1.000
_cell.length_b   1.000
_cell.length_c   1.000
_cell.angle_alpha   90.00
_cell.angle_beta   90.00
_cell.angle_gamma   90.00
#
_symmetry.space_group_name_H-M   'P 1'
#
loop_
_entity.id
_entity.type
_entity.pdbx_description
1 polymer ?
#
loop_
_entity_poly.entity_id
_entity_poly.type
_entity_poly.pdbx_seq_one_letter_code
_entity_poly.pdbx_strand_id
1 'polypeptide(L)'
;MSEKAKKSEEEYVFNCPACKDGIIGIKKVTYDLPDGDKMLIVSFECDQCNYHKNDVIPLTTRTDPVIMILKVESEEDLKSKIYRSPVASLEIPELELSVEPGPASDFYYTNVEGILYRFEAAVSIYRKSLDDKDPEVPEIDLILNNLKKAMKGKFEFTLKITDKEGGSYILPKDDSKFKFETLETKELE
;
A
#
# COMPACT_ATOMS: atom_id res chain seq x y z
N MET A 1 10.48 -20.76 5.68
CA MET A 1 9.33 -20.98 6.58
C MET A 1 9.76 -20.47 7.93
N SER A 2 9.30 -19.28 8.32
CA SER A 2 9.78 -18.58 9.53
C SER A 2 9.10 -19.15 10.77
N GLU A 3 9.89 -19.77 11.66
CA GLU A 3 9.44 -20.22 12.97
C GLU A 3 9.41 -19.05 13.95
N LYS A 4 8.31 -19.00 14.74
CA LYS A 4 8.03 -18.16 15.92
C LYS A 4 7.20 -16.89 15.71
N ALA A 5 6.02 -17.04 15.12
CA ALA A 5 4.89 -16.17 15.49
C ALA A 5 4.50 -16.46 16.95
N LYS A 6 4.69 -15.51 17.86
CA LYS A 6 4.19 -15.59 19.24
C LYS A 6 2.66 -15.44 19.18
N LYS A 7 1.94 -16.54 19.40
CA LYS A 7 0.47 -16.57 19.43
C LYS A 7 0.00 -16.08 20.80
N SER A 8 -0.40 -14.82 20.92
CA SER A 8 -1.13 -14.31 22.10
C SER A 8 -2.59 -14.15 21.70
N GLU A 9 -3.42 -15.13 22.02
CA GLU A 9 -4.87 -15.08 21.79
C GLU A 9 -5.54 -14.39 22.99
N GLU A 10 -5.95 -13.14 22.78
CA GLU A 10 -6.86 -12.42 23.68
C GLU A 10 -8.22 -12.35 22.99
N GLU A 11 -9.22 -13.02 23.55
CA GLU A 11 -10.55 -13.15 22.96
C GLU A 11 -11.46 -12.03 23.50
N TYR A 12 -11.80 -11.09 22.62
CA TYR A 12 -12.81 -10.06 22.88
C TYR A 12 -14.03 -10.37 22.03
N VAL A 13 -15.21 -10.30 22.63
CA VAL A 13 -16.46 -10.76 22.03
C VAL A 13 -17.43 -9.58 21.94
N PHE A 14 -17.87 -9.23 20.74
CA PHE A 14 -18.91 -8.21 20.55
C PHE A 14 -19.87 -8.58 19.40
N ASN A 15 -21.08 -8.02 19.45
CA ASN A 15 -22.09 -8.25 18.42
C ASN A 15 -21.62 -7.72 17.07
N CYS A 16 -21.86 -8.52 16.02
CA CYS A 16 -21.49 -8.18 14.66
C CYS A 16 -22.17 -6.87 14.23
N PRO A 17 -21.41 -5.85 13.80
CA PRO A 17 -22.00 -4.59 13.34
C PRO A 17 -22.81 -4.75 12.05
N ALA A 18 -22.55 -5.81 11.26
CA ALA A 18 -23.22 -6.05 9.98
C ALA A 18 -24.58 -6.75 10.13
N CYS A 19 -24.65 -7.88 10.85
CA CYS A 19 -25.91 -8.62 11.01
C CYS A 19 -26.58 -8.48 12.38
N LYS A 20 -25.87 -7.97 13.40
CA LYS A 20 -26.32 -7.85 14.81
C LYS A 20 -26.60 -9.17 15.54
N ASP A 21 -26.80 -10.26 14.82
CA ASP A 21 -27.10 -11.59 15.38
C ASP A 21 -25.84 -12.43 15.65
N GLY A 22 -24.79 -12.21 14.87
CA GLY A 22 -23.53 -12.95 14.99
C GLY A 22 -22.56 -12.33 15.99
N ILE A 23 -21.55 -13.10 16.35
CA ILE A 23 -20.47 -12.72 17.26
C ILE A 23 -19.19 -12.51 16.45
N ILE A 24 -18.47 -11.43 16.72
CA ILE A 24 -17.15 -11.20 16.15
C ILE A 24 -16.08 -11.88 17.00
N GLY A 25 -15.35 -12.81 16.39
CA GLY A 25 -14.08 -13.29 16.89
C GLY A 25 -12.95 -12.36 16.48
N ILE A 26 -12.04 -12.06 17.40
CA ILE A 26 -10.84 -11.26 17.13
C ILE A 26 -9.61 -12.16 17.21
N LYS A 27 -8.83 -12.19 16.15
CA LYS A 27 -7.54 -12.89 16.10
C LYS A 27 -6.41 -11.89 15.96
N LYS A 28 -5.46 -11.92 16.89
CA LYS A 28 -4.25 -11.09 16.89
C LYS A 28 -3.05 -11.94 16.48
N VAL A 29 -2.29 -11.50 15.49
CA VAL A 29 -1.04 -12.15 15.06
C VAL A 29 0.05 -11.11 14.92
N THR A 30 1.12 -11.24 15.70
CA THR A 30 2.35 -10.49 15.45
C THR A 30 3.14 -11.18 14.34
N TYR A 31 3.49 -10.43 13.31
CA TYR A 31 4.28 -10.89 12.18
C TYR A 31 5.63 -10.17 12.17
N ASP A 32 6.71 -10.96 12.18
CA ASP A 32 8.08 -10.46 12.02
C ASP A 32 8.36 -10.27 10.52
N LEU A 33 8.69 -9.04 10.15
CA LEU A 33 9.02 -8.64 8.79
C LEU A 33 10.48 -8.98 8.48
N PRO A 34 10.85 -9.19 7.20
CA PRO A 34 12.20 -9.60 6.81
C PRO A 34 13.32 -8.66 7.28
N ASP A 35 13.00 -7.40 7.54
CA ASP A 35 13.89 -6.32 7.99
C ASP A 35 13.90 -6.12 9.52
N GLY A 36 13.38 -7.11 10.27
CA GLY A 36 13.37 -7.11 11.72
C GLY A 36 12.30 -6.24 12.36
N ASP A 37 11.48 -5.55 11.55
CA ASP A 37 10.29 -4.87 12.04
C ASP A 37 9.16 -5.83 12.39
N LYS A 38 8.16 -5.33 13.10
CA LYS A 38 7.01 -6.12 13.52
C LYS A 38 5.73 -5.38 13.21
N MET A 39 4.75 -6.12 12.72
CA MET A 39 3.38 -5.63 12.59
C MET A 39 2.43 -6.53 13.35
N LEU A 40 1.37 -5.95 13.89
CA LEU A 40 0.24 -6.64 14.47
C LEU A 40 -0.88 -6.70 13.43
N ILE A 41 -1.22 -7.90 13.00
CA ILE A 41 -2.40 -8.15 12.18
C ILE A 41 -3.56 -8.49 13.12
N VAL A 42 -4.65 -7.75 13.02
CA VAL A 42 -5.89 -7.97 13.75
C VAL A 42 -6.98 -8.35 12.77
N SER A 43 -7.47 -9.59 12.85
CA SER A 43 -8.56 -10.09 12.02
C SER A 43 -9.84 -10.14 12.84
N PHE A 44 -10.92 -9.63 12.27
CA PHE A 44 -12.27 -9.68 12.80
C PHE A 44 -13.09 -10.58 11.89
N GLU A 45 -13.75 -11.59 12.42
CA GLU A 45 -14.59 -12.51 11.64
C GLU A 45 -15.91 -12.79 12.37
N CYS A 46 -17.02 -12.69 11.65
CA CYS A 46 -18.34 -13.04 12.16
C CYS A 46 -18.66 -14.51 11.89
N ASP A 47 -19.17 -15.20 12.89
CA ASP A 47 -19.58 -16.61 12.81
C ASP A 47 -20.88 -16.84 12.04
N GLN A 48 -21.64 -15.79 11.70
CA GLN A 48 -22.95 -15.89 11.04
C GLN A 48 -23.04 -15.28 9.63
N CYS A 49 -22.42 -14.12 9.37
CA CYS A 49 -22.78 -13.29 8.20
C CYS A 49 -21.65 -12.95 7.21
N ASN A 50 -20.56 -13.73 7.21
CA ASN A 50 -19.37 -13.52 6.36
C ASN A 50 -18.68 -12.15 6.51
N TYR A 51 -19.07 -11.35 7.50
CA TYR A 51 -18.35 -10.15 7.85
C TYR A 51 -16.93 -10.53 8.25
N HIS A 52 -15.96 -9.98 7.55
CA HIS A 52 -14.56 -10.06 7.91
C HIS A 52 -13.88 -8.71 7.68
N LYS A 53 -12.95 -8.36 8.56
CA LYS A 53 -12.09 -7.18 8.41
C LYS A 53 -10.69 -7.52 8.89
N ASN A 54 -9.66 -7.01 8.22
CA ASN A 54 -8.29 -7.07 8.70
C ASN A 54 -7.81 -5.65 8.96
N ASP A 55 -7.09 -5.47 10.06
CA ASP A 55 -6.37 -4.26 10.38
C ASP A 55 -4.89 -4.60 10.58
N VAL A 56 -4.02 -3.71 10.13
CA VAL A 56 -2.56 -3.89 10.20
C VAL A 56 -1.98 -2.72 10.95
N ILE A 57 -1.42 -2.99 12.12
CA ILE A 57 -0.89 -1.98 13.02
C ILE A 57 0.63 -2.14 13.06
N PRO A 58 1.43 -1.15 12.62
CA PRO A 58 2.87 -1.20 12.81
C PRO A 58 3.19 -1.16 14.32
N LEU A 59 4.03 -2.07 14.80
CA LEU A 59 4.48 -2.08 16.21
C LEU A 59 5.74 -1.23 16.42
N THR A 60 6.36 -0.81 15.33
CA THR A 60 7.51 0.08 15.28
C THR A 60 7.21 1.17 14.24
N THR A 61 7.26 2.44 14.67
CA THR A 61 7.19 3.58 13.75
C THR A 61 8.61 4.02 13.46
N ARG A 62 9.05 3.88 12.20
CA ARG A 62 10.47 4.07 11.83
C ARG A 62 10.81 5.42 11.23
N THR A 63 9.84 6.25 10.87
CA THR A 63 10.10 7.44 10.05
C THR A 63 9.32 8.65 10.52
N ASP A 64 10.01 9.78 10.61
CA ASP A 64 9.45 11.13 10.68
C ASP A 64 8.77 11.51 9.34
N PRO A 65 8.03 12.64 9.28
CA PRO A 65 7.47 13.14 8.03
C PRO A 65 8.53 13.28 6.93
N VAL A 66 8.27 12.67 5.77
CA VAL A 66 9.29 12.48 4.72
C VAL A 66 8.67 12.33 3.33
N ILE A 67 9.41 12.79 2.32
CA ILE A 67 9.20 12.40 0.92
C ILE A 67 10.25 11.37 0.57
N MET A 68 9.82 10.19 0.14
CA MET A 68 10.67 9.09 -0.28
C MET A 68 10.60 8.92 -1.79
N ILE A 69 11.75 8.80 -2.43
CA ILE A 69 11.88 8.75 -3.89
C ILE A 69 12.70 7.51 -4.23
N LEU A 70 12.09 6.59 -4.99
CA LEU A 70 12.74 5.38 -5.50
C LEU A 70 12.74 5.41 -7.03
N LYS A 71 13.92 5.33 -7.64
CA LYS A 71 14.05 5.07 -9.08
C LYS A 71 13.91 3.59 -9.37
N VAL A 72 13.04 3.26 -10.33
CA VAL A 72 12.77 1.89 -10.76
C VAL A 72 13.23 1.76 -12.20
N GLU A 73 14.32 1.01 -12.40
CA GLU A 73 14.99 0.88 -13.71
C GLU A 73 15.03 -0.60 -14.17
N SER A 74 14.71 -1.54 -13.28
CA SER A 74 14.83 -2.97 -13.53
C SER A 74 13.73 -3.79 -12.84
N GLU A 75 13.57 -5.04 -13.27
CA GLU A 75 12.64 -5.98 -12.64
C GLU A 75 13.01 -6.31 -11.18
N GLU A 76 14.29 -6.20 -10.81
CA GLU A 76 14.69 -6.40 -9.41
C GLU A 76 14.17 -5.26 -8.53
N ASP A 77 14.22 -4.02 -9.02
CA ASP A 77 13.71 -2.85 -8.28
C ASP A 77 12.21 -2.99 -7.96
N LEU A 78 11.44 -3.70 -8.79
CA LEU A 78 10.01 -4.00 -8.55
C LEU A 78 9.76 -4.80 -7.27
N LYS A 79 10.78 -5.51 -6.77
CA LYS A 79 10.72 -6.32 -5.55
C LYS A 79 11.04 -5.50 -4.29
N SER A 80 11.40 -4.23 -4.42
CA SER A 80 11.60 -3.30 -3.30
C SER A 80 10.34 -3.26 -2.45
N LYS A 81 10.50 -3.41 -1.14
CA LYS A 81 9.37 -3.50 -0.21
C LYS A 81 8.92 -2.12 0.21
N ILE A 82 7.62 -1.98 0.44
CA ILE A 82 6.99 -0.70 0.73
C ILE A 82 6.06 -0.90 1.91
N TYR A 83 6.23 -0.02 2.89
CA TYR A 83 5.31 0.20 3.98
C TYR A 83 4.67 1.55 3.73
N ARG A 84 3.35 1.54 3.54
CA ARG A 84 2.58 2.76 3.34
C ARG A 84 1.65 2.95 4.53
N SER A 85 1.77 4.10 5.17
CA SER A 85 0.82 4.56 6.19
C SER A 85 -0.53 4.92 5.56
N PRO A 86 -1.62 4.91 6.35
CA PRO A 86 -2.94 5.34 5.91
C PRO A 86 -2.96 6.74 5.25
N VAL A 87 -2.08 7.63 5.69
CA VAL A 87 -2.07 9.06 5.32
C VAL A 87 -1.03 9.41 4.25
N ALA A 88 -0.21 8.46 3.81
CA ALA A 88 0.78 8.73 2.78
C ALA A 88 0.14 8.79 1.38
N SER A 89 0.59 9.72 0.56
CA SER A 89 0.26 9.77 -0.88
C SER A 89 1.32 9.05 -1.70
N LEU A 90 0.91 8.58 -2.88
CA LEU A 90 1.76 7.87 -3.84
C LEU A 90 1.73 8.58 -5.19
N GLU A 91 2.87 8.70 -5.85
CA GLU A 91 2.96 9.32 -7.18
C GLU A 91 3.94 8.54 -8.08
N ILE A 92 3.58 8.39 -9.35
CA ILE A 92 4.46 7.97 -10.44
C ILE A 92 4.36 9.03 -11.54
N PRO A 93 5.23 10.07 -11.51
CA PRO A 93 5.12 11.22 -12.41
C PRO A 93 5.19 10.85 -13.89
N GLU A 94 6.03 9.89 -14.26
CA GLU A 94 6.23 9.47 -15.66
C GLU A 94 5.02 8.73 -16.26
N LEU A 95 4.08 8.30 -15.41
CA LEU A 95 2.80 7.71 -15.82
C LEU A 95 1.61 8.63 -15.55
N GLU A 96 1.83 9.83 -15.01
CA GLU A 96 0.79 10.78 -14.59
C GLU A 96 -0.20 10.16 -13.60
N LEU A 97 0.31 9.30 -12.70
CA LEU A 97 -0.49 8.58 -11.72
C LEU A 97 -0.22 9.11 -10.32
N SER A 98 -1.28 9.43 -9.59
CA SER A 98 -1.20 9.76 -8.17
C SER A 98 -2.37 9.17 -7.39
N VAL A 99 -2.15 8.91 -6.10
CA VAL A 99 -3.17 8.48 -5.15
C VAL A 99 -2.99 9.28 -3.86
N GLU A 100 -4.05 10.00 -3.50
CA GLU A 100 -4.19 10.63 -2.20
C GLU A 100 -4.85 9.68 -1.19
N PRO A 101 -4.53 9.79 0.10
CA PRO A 101 -5.18 8.99 1.14
C PRO A 101 -6.67 9.32 1.23
N GLY A 102 -7.51 8.27 1.22
CA GLY A 102 -8.94 8.38 1.47
C GLY A 102 -9.31 8.08 2.93
N PRO A 103 -10.57 8.32 3.35
CA PRO A 103 -11.02 8.06 4.72
C PRO A 103 -10.99 6.57 5.14
N ALA A 104 -10.93 5.67 4.15
CA ALA A 104 -10.80 4.23 4.36
C ALA A 104 -9.42 3.70 3.90
N SER A 105 -8.40 4.55 3.92
CA SER A 105 -7.04 4.16 3.59
C SER A 105 -6.47 3.31 4.74
N ASP A 106 -6.13 2.07 4.45
CA ASP A 106 -5.52 1.17 5.42
C ASP A 106 -3.99 1.24 5.33
N PHE A 107 -3.32 0.89 6.43
CA PHE A 107 -1.91 0.56 6.37
C PHE A 107 -1.71 -0.72 5.55
N TYR A 108 -0.72 -0.75 4.67
CA TYR A 108 -0.36 -2.01 4.01
C TYR A 108 1.13 -2.14 3.72
N TYR A 109 1.57 -3.41 3.76
CA TYR A 109 2.89 -3.86 3.36
C TYR A 109 2.81 -4.50 1.97
N THR A 110 3.61 -4.00 1.02
CA THR A 110 3.62 -4.45 -0.38
C THR A 110 5.03 -4.37 -0.97
N ASN A 111 5.16 -4.58 -2.27
CA ASN A 111 6.29 -4.16 -3.09
C ASN A 111 5.84 -3.16 -4.17
N VAL A 112 6.81 -2.62 -4.93
CA VAL A 112 6.54 -1.72 -6.08
C VAL A 112 5.60 -2.38 -7.08
N GLU A 113 5.81 -3.67 -7.39
CA GLU A 113 4.92 -4.44 -8.28
C GLU A 113 3.45 -4.40 -7.81
N GLY A 114 3.20 -4.61 -6.52
CA GLY A 114 1.87 -4.55 -5.93
C GLY A 114 1.24 -3.16 -5.98
N ILE A 115 2.04 -2.08 -5.97
CA ILE A 115 1.55 -0.73 -6.23
C ILE A 115 1.11 -0.58 -7.70
N LEU A 116 1.92 -1.07 -8.65
CA LEU A 116 1.56 -1.03 -10.06
C LEU A 116 0.26 -1.79 -10.36
N TYR A 117 0.05 -2.97 -9.75
CA TYR A 117 -1.22 -3.69 -9.88
C TYR A 117 -2.41 -2.89 -9.34
N ARG A 118 -2.25 -2.15 -8.24
CA ARG A 118 -3.32 -1.31 -7.68
C ARG A 118 -3.67 -0.17 -8.63
N PHE A 119 -2.66 0.50 -9.21
CA PHE A 119 -2.87 1.50 -10.25
C PHE A 119 -3.54 0.92 -11.49
N GLU A 120 -3.06 -0.23 -12.00
CA GLU A 120 -3.65 -0.90 -13.16
C GLU A 120 -5.11 -1.28 -12.94
N ALA A 121 -5.46 -1.78 -11.75
CA ALA A 121 -6.83 -2.09 -11.39
C ALA A 121 -7.72 -0.83 -11.39
N ALA A 122 -7.27 0.27 -10.77
CA ALA A 122 -8.01 1.53 -10.70
C ALA A 122 -8.21 2.15 -12.10
N VAL A 123 -7.14 2.26 -12.88
CA VAL A 123 -7.20 2.80 -14.25
C VAL A 123 -8.06 1.91 -15.15
N SER A 124 -8.00 0.59 -14.99
CA SER A 124 -8.85 -0.35 -15.75
C SER A 124 -10.32 -0.23 -15.40
N ILE A 125 -10.66 0.04 -14.14
CA ILE A 125 -12.04 0.31 -13.73
C ILE A 125 -12.53 1.61 -14.37
N TYR A 126 -11.73 2.67 -14.32
CA TYR A 126 -12.06 3.95 -14.96
C TYR A 126 -12.25 3.79 -16.47
N ARG A 127 -11.33 3.12 -17.16
CA ARG A 127 -11.43 2.84 -18.60
C ARG A 127 -12.70 2.10 -19.00
N LYS A 128 -13.17 1.15 -18.17
CA LYS A 128 -14.41 0.39 -18.40
C LYS A 128 -15.68 1.20 -18.14
N SER A 129 -15.57 2.31 -17.42
CA SER A 129 -16.69 3.22 -17.16
C SER A 129 -16.94 4.22 -18.29
N LEU A 130 -15.99 4.35 -19.22
CA LEU A 130 -16.08 5.25 -20.37
C LEU A 130 -16.57 4.53 -21.63
N ASP A 131 -17.27 5.26 -22.49
CA ASP A 131 -17.60 4.81 -23.84
C ASP A 131 -16.35 4.82 -24.74
N ASP A 132 -16.27 3.91 -25.72
CA ASP A 132 -15.10 3.82 -26.61
C ASP A 132 -14.85 5.05 -27.50
N LYS A 133 -15.80 5.98 -27.56
CA LYS A 133 -15.68 7.25 -28.32
C LYS A 133 -15.26 8.43 -27.44
N ASP A 134 -15.09 8.21 -26.14
CA ASP A 134 -14.69 9.24 -25.21
C ASP A 134 -13.28 9.76 -25.57
N PRO A 135 -13.06 11.09 -25.59
CA PRO A 135 -11.77 11.67 -25.95
C PRO A 135 -10.61 11.27 -25.02
N GLU A 136 -10.88 10.82 -23.79
CA GLU A 136 -9.86 10.39 -22.82
C GLU A 136 -9.35 8.96 -23.07
N VAL A 137 -10.11 8.14 -23.80
CA VAL A 137 -9.79 6.71 -24.04
C VAL A 137 -8.36 6.49 -24.60
N PRO A 138 -7.88 7.22 -25.62
CA PRO A 138 -6.54 7.01 -26.16
C PRO A 138 -5.42 7.24 -25.14
N GLU A 139 -5.60 8.21 -24.25
CA GLU A 139 -4.63 8.54 -23.19
C GLU A 139 -4.63 7.46 -22.10
N ILE A 140 -5.80 7.04 -21.65
CA ILE A 140 -5.95 5.98 -20.66
C ILE A 140 -5.39 4.64 -21.17
N ASP A 141 -5.64 4.30 -22.44
CA ASP A 141 -5.10 3.09 -23.06
C ASP A 141 -3.56 3.14 -23.16
N LEU A 142 -2.99 4.33 -23.38
CA LEU A 142 -1.54 4.55 -23.35
C LEU A 142 -0.97 4.34 -21.93
N ILE A 143 -1.61 4.90 -20.91
CA ILE A 143 -1.24 4.71 -19.50
C ILE A 143 -1.26 3.22 -19.14
N LEU A 144 -2.34 2.50 -19.48
CA LEU A 144 -2.45 1.05 -19.23
C LEU A 144 -1.35 0.25 -19.95
N ASN A 145 -0.98 0.64 -21.16
CA ASN A 145 0.11 0.00 -21.89
C ASN A 145 1.47 0.27 -21.22
N ASN A 146 1.72 1.49 -20.75
CA ASN A 146 2.96 1.84 -20.06
C ASN A 146 3.04 1.16 -18.67
N LEU A 147 1.93 1.06 -17.93
CA LEU A 147 1.83 0.25 -16.71
C LEU A 147 2.24 -1.20 -16.97
N LYS A 148 1.73 -1.82 -18.04
CA LYS A 148 2.10 -3.21 -18.42
C LYS A 148 3.59 -3.36 -18.77
N LYS A 149 4.24 -2.31 -19.28
CA LYS A 149 5.70 -2.30 -19.50
C LYS A 149 6.46 -2.12 -18.19
N ALA A 150 6.00 -1.22 -17.32
CA ALA A 150 6.57 -0.94 -16.00
C ALA A 150 6.58 -2.21 -15.13
N MET A 151 5.47 -2.96 -15.13
CA MET A 151 5.34 -4.25 -14.42
C MET A 151 6.29 -5.33 -14.93
N LYS A 152 6.87 -5.18 -16.12
CA LYS A 152 7.87 -6.09 -16.70
C LYS A 152 9.30 -5.55 -16.58
N GLY A 153 9.50 -4.44 -15.87
CA GLY A 153 10.79 -3.74 -15.78
C GLY A 153 11.27 -3.18 -17.12
N LYS A 154 10.36 -2.90 -18.06
CA LYS A 154 10.66 -2.37 -19.42
C LYS A 154 10.30 -0.90 -19.59
N PHE A 155 9.94 -0.23 -18.51
CA PHE A 155 9.63 1.18 -18.45
C PHE A 155 10.23 1.70 -17.15
N GLU A 156 11.13 2.67 -17.26
CA GLU A 156 11.79 3.29 -16.12
C GLU A 156 10.87 4.38 -15.56
N PHE A 157 10.73 4.43 -14.24
CA PHE A 157 9.88 5.42 -13.58
C PHE A 157 10.36 5.72 -12.16
N THR A 158 9.83 6.79 -11.58
CA THR A 158 10.11 7.19 -10.22
C THR A 158 8.87 6.94 -9.37
N LEU A 159 9.01 6.16 -8.31
CA LEU A 159 7.98 6.05 -7.28
C LEU A 159 8.27 7.07 -6.18
N LYS A 160 7.31 7.96 -5.92
CA LYS A 160 7.34 8.86 -4.78
C LYS A 160 6.30 8.48 -3.75
N ILE A 161 6.67 8.55 -2.48
CA ILE A 161 5.79 8.37 -1.34
C ILE A 161 5.97 9.57 -0.43
N THR A 162 4.90 10.35 -0.24
CA THR A 162 4.92 11.50 0.66
C THR A 162 4.10 11.17 1.89
N ASP A 163 4.74 11.16 3.05
CA ASP A 163 4.09 10.87 4.33
C ASP A 163 4.29 12.03 5.29
N LYS A 164 3.22 12.79 5.55
CA LYS A 164 3.26 13.98 6.40
C LYS A 164 3.20 13.67 7.89
N GLU A 165 2.76 12.48 8.29
CA GLU A 165 2.71 12.07 9.70
C GLU A 165 3.79 11.03 10.04
N GLY A 166 4.44 10.47 9.01
CA GLY A 166 5.47 9.45 9.16
C GLY A 166 4.89 8.04 9.28
N GLY A 167 5.79 7.07 9.36
CA GLY A 167 5.45 5.64 9.45
C GLY A 167 5.46 4.89 8.12
N SER A 168 5.52 5.59 6.97
CA SER A 168 5.87 4.96 5.69
C SER A 168 7.38 4.81 5.52
N TYR A 169 7.81 3.71 4.89
CA TYR A 169 9.20 3.53 4.47
C TYR A 169 9.33 2.59 3.27
N ILE A 170 10.41 2.78 2.51
CA ILE A 170 10.80 1.90 1.41
C ILE A 170 12.04 1.11 1.84
N LEU A 171 12.04 -0.20 1.59
CA LEU A 171 13.22 -1.04 1.63
C LEU A 171 13.64 -1.33 0.18
N PRO A 172 14.53 -0.51 -0.40
CA PRO A 172 14.94 -0.66 -1.77
C PRO A 172 15.76 -1.95 -1.95
N LYS A 173 15.78 -2.46 -3.19
CA LYS A 173 16.75 -3.50 -3.57
C LYS A 173 18.15 -2.95 -3.80
N ASP A 174 18.24 -1.69 -4.18
CA ASP A 174 19.47 -0.95 -4.41
C ASP A 174 19.37 0.42 -3.71
N ASP A 175 20.10 0.59 -2.61
CA ASP A 175 20.11 1.82 -1.82
C ASP A 175 20.56 3.05 -2.62
N SER A 176 21.35 2.87 -3.68
CA SER A 176 21.83 4.00 -4.51
C SER A 176 20.73 4.67 -5.34
N LYS A 177 19.61 3.97 -5.55
CA LYS A 177 18.43 4.44 -6.28
C LYS A 177 17.39 5.09 -5.39
N PHE A 178 17.60 5.06 -4.07
CA PHE A 178 16.68 5.56 -3.08
C PHE A 178 17.16 6.88 -2.49
N LYS A 179 16.23 7.82 -2.32
CA LYS A 179 16.46 9.11 -1.67
C LYS A 179 15.30 9.44 -0.75
N PHE A 180 15.60 10.21 0.29
CA PHE A 180 14.60 10.83 1.14
C PHE A 180 14.85 12.34 1.20
N GLU A 181 13.77 13.09 1.19
CA GLU A 181 13.74 14.54 1.36
C GLU A 181 12.91 14.84 2.60
N THR A 182 13.46 15.63 3.52
CA THR A 182 12.74 16.05 4.73
C THR A 182 11.68 17.07 4.35
N LEU A 183 10.45 16.87 4.81
CA LEU A 183 9.38 17.87 4.64
C LEU A 183 9.72 19.10 5.51
N GLU A 184 9.89 20.26 4.88
CA GLU A 184 10.02 21.52 5.62
C GLU A 184 8.66 21.90 6.23
N THR A 185 8.69 22.60 7.37
CA THR A 185 7.52 22.87 8.23
C THR A 185 6.36 23.60 7.53
N LYS A 186 6.61 24.21 6.35
CA LYS A 186 5.60 24.91 5.54
C LYS A 186 4.73 23.99 4.67
N GLU A 187 5.11 22.73 4.47
CA GLU A 187 4.37 21.75 3.66
C GLU A 187 3.46 20.85 4.51
N LEU A 188 3.52 21.01 5.84
CA LEU A 188 2.74 20.29 6.85
C LEU A 188 1.44 21.01 7.23
N GLU A 189 1.20 22.23 6.73
CA GLU A 189 -0.01 23.03 6.95
C GLU A 189 -1.10 22.80 5.89
#